data_AF-A0A520R6U8-F1
#
_entry.id   AF-A0A520R6U8-F1
#
_cell.length_a   1.000
_cell.length_b   1.000
_cell.length_c   1.000
_cell.angle_alpha   90.00
_cell.angle_beta   90.00
_cell.angle_gamma   90.00
#
_symmetry.space_group_name_H-M   'P 1'
#
loop_
_entity.id
_entity.type
_entity.pdbx_description
1 polymer ?
#
loop_
_entity_poly.entity_id
_entity_poly.type
_entity_poly.pdbx_seq_one_letter_code
_entity_poly.pdbx_strand_id
1 'polypeptide(L)'
;MAKPIYRPWFDAATDSPLLMEYARKLDSFNGVLADRKVELAELEAQEKRVVDLMKEVEPLLEPDVYEKVTELLCEITSYDMMSAFHLASKARAGHVIDSKTES
;
A
#
# COMPACT_ATOMS: atom_id res chain seq x y z
N MET A 1 7.23 1.09 -33.71
CA MET A 1 6.63 0.23 -32.67
C MET A 1 5.96 1.14 -31.66
N ALA A 2 4.70 0.90 -31.30
CA ALA A 2 4.03 1.70 -30.27
C ALA A 2 4.67 1.39 -28.91
N LYS A 3 5.05 2.43 -28.16
CA LYS A 3 5.60 2.28 -26.80
C LYS A 3 4.55 1.56 -25.95
N PRO A 4 4.89 0.51 -25.18
CA PRO A 4 3.91 -0.14 -24.33
C PRO A 4 3.33 0.89 -23.36
N ILE A 5 2.01 0.93 -23.26
CA ILE A 5 1.33 1.81 -22.31
C ILE A 5 1.46 1.16 -20.92
N TYR A 6 2.60 1.40 -20.27
CA TYR A 6 2.78 1.06 -18.87
C TYR A 6 1.97 2.03 -18.00
N ARG A 7 1.36 1.53 -16.93
CA ARG A 7 0.76 2.40 -15.91
C ARG A 7 1.91 3.12 -15.19
N PRO A 8 2.03 4.46 -15.28
CA PRO A 8 3.13 5.18 -14.66
C PRO A 8 3.00 5.13 -13.14
N TRP A 9 4.12 5.02 -12.43
CA TRP A 9 4.13 4.97 -10.96
C TRP A 9 4.07 6.36 -10.33
N PHE A 10 4.41 7.39 -11.10
CA PHE A 10 4.44 8.79 -10.68
C PHE A 10 3.62 9.66 -11.63
N ASP A 11 3.00 10.70 -11.09
CA ASP A 11 2.36 11.75 -11.87
C ASP A 11 3.42 12.60 -12.58
N ALA A 12 3.26 12.83 -13.88
CA ALA A 12 4.28 13.47 -14.70
C ALA A 12 4.46 14.97 -14.38
N ALA A 13 3.47 15.62 -13.77
CA ALA A 13 3.52 17.05 -13.45
C ALA A 13 4.03 17.31 -12.03
N THR A 14 3.74 16.40 -11.09
CA THR A 14 3.97 16.61 -9.66
C THR A 14 4.97 15.65 -9.03
N ASP A 15 5.43 14.63 -9.79
CA ASP A 15 6.31 13.55 -9.32
C ASP A 15 5.75 12.77 -8.11
N SER A 16 4.44 12.90 -7.86
CA SER A 16 3.77 12.26 -6.74
C SER A 16 3.45 10.79 -7.04
N PRO A 17 3.60 9.86 -6.08
CA PRO A 17 3.28 8.45 -6.29
C PRO A 17 1.79 8.21 -6.62
N LEU A 18 1.51 7.49 -7.69
CA LEU A 18 0.15 7.16 -8.16
C LEU A 18 -0.36 5.81 -7.65
N LEU A 19 0.50 4.99 -7.05
CA LEU A 19 0.17 3.62 -6.62
C LEU A 19 -1.01 3.59 -5.64
N MET A 20 -1.10 4.59 -4.74
CA MET A 20 -2.23 4.74 -3.82
C MET A 20 -3.56 4.96 -4.56
N GLU A 21 -3.56 5.75 -5.63
CA GLU A 21 -4.77 5.98 -6.43
C GLU A 21 -5.19 4.74 -7.20
N TYR A 22 -4.22 3.96 -7.68
CA TYR A 22 -4.50 2.69 -8.33
C TYR A 22 -5.04 1.67 -7.33
N ALA A 23 -4.47 1.60 -6.13
CA ALA A 23 -4.94 0.71 -5.05
C ALA A 23 -6.40 1.01 -4.68
N ARG A 24 -6.78 2.30 -4.58
CA ARG A 24 -8.17 2.73 -4.35
C ARG A 24 -9.15 2.29 -5.44
N LYS A 25 -8.66 2.01 -6.65
CA LYS A 25 -9.48 1.56 -7.77
C LYS A 25 -9.57 0.04 -7.87
N LEU A 26 -8.85 -0.71 -7.03
CA LEU A 26 -8.94 -2.17 -7.01
C LEU A 26 -10.31 -2.59 -6.47
N ASP A 27 -10.99 -3.50 -7.17
CA ASP A 27 -12.25 -4.07 -6.69
C ASP A 27 -12.07 -4.75 -5.33
N SER A 28 -10.91 -5.37 -5.11
CA SER A 28 -10.54 -5.98 -3.83
C SER A 28 -10.41 -4.98 -2.68
N PHE A 29 -10.16 -3.71 -2.97
CA PHE A 29 -10.11 -2.63 -1.99
C PHE A 29 -11.49 -1.99 -1.80
N ASN A 30 -12.21 -1.77 -2.90
CA ASN A 30 -13.56 -1.19 -2.88
C ASN A 30 -14.60 -2.09 -2.19
N GLY A 31 -14.47 -3.41 -2.32
CA GLY A 31 -15.35 -4.37 -1.63
C GLY A 31 -15.24 -4.27 -0.10
N VAL A 32 -14.01 -4.11 0.40
CA VAL A 32 -13.69 -4.06 1.85
C VAL A 32 -14.08 -2.72 2.49
N LEU A 33 -14.09 -1.62 1.72
CA LEU A 33 -14.46 -0.31 2.29
C LEU A 33 -15.96 -0.04 2.30
N ALA A 34 -16.80 -0.90 1.72
CA ALA A 34 -18.24 -0.69 1.63
C ALA A 34 -18.91 -0.66 3.01
N ASP A 35 -18.41 -1.43 3.98
CA ASP A 35 -18.92 -1.52 5.35
C ASP A 35 -18.05 -0.76 6.38
N ARG A 36 -16.97 -0.11 5.91
CA ARG A 36 -15.96 0.60 6.72
C ARG A 36 -15.25 -0.28 7.76
N LYS A 37 -15.21 -1.60 7.56
CA LYS A 37 -14.53 -2.53 8.46
C LYS A 37 -13.74 -3.53 7.65
N VAL A 38 -12.43 -3.62 7.92
CA VAL A 38 -11.60 -4.67 7.35
C VAL A 38 -11.71 -5.91 8.25
N GLU A 39 -12.27 -6.99 7.72
CA GLU A 39 -12.31 -8.28 8.41
C GLU A 39 -11.01 -9.07 8.20
N LEU A 40 -10.69 -9.98 9.13
CA LEU A 40 -9.46 -10.79 9.06
C LEU A 40 -9.37 -11.59 7.74
N ALA A 41 -10.48 -12.20 7.31
CA ALA A 41 -10.51 -12.99 6.08
C ALA A 41 -10.23 -12.15 4.82
N GLU A 42 -10.59 -10.87 4.82
CA GLU A 42 -10.33 -9.96 3.71
C GLU A 42 -8.85 -9.57 3.66
N LEU A 43 -8.24 -9.38 4.83
CA LEU A 43 -6.81 -9.14 4.97
C LEU A 43 -6.00 -10.36 4.50
N GLU A 44 -6.36 -11.56 4.94
CA GLU A 44 -5.74 -12.82 4.49
C GLU A 44 -5.86 -13.01 2.97
N ALA A 45 -7.02 -12.67 2.40
CA ALA A 45 -7.22 -12.72 0.95
C ALA A 45 -6.34 -11.71 0.21
N GLN A 46 -6.13 -10.52 0.78
CA GLN A 46 -5.23 -9.51 0.21
C GLN A 46 -3.76 -9.94 0.31
N GLU A 47 -3.34 -10.49 1.45
CA GLU A 47 -2.00 -11.06 1.62
C GLU A 47 -1.74 -12.16 0.59
N LYS A 48 -2.70 -13.09 0.41
CA LYS A 48 -2.56 -14.15 -0.59
C LYS A 48 -2.33 -13.59 -1.99
N ARG A 49 -3.10 -12.57 -2.41
CA ARG A 49 -2.92 -11.93 -3.73
C ARG A 49 -1.53 -11.30 -3.88
N VAL A 50 -1.01 -10.65 -2.83
CA VAL A 50 0.34 -10.08 -2.84
C VAL A 50 1.38 -11.17 -2.99
N VAL A 51 1.30 -12.24 -2.20
CA VAL A 51 2.24 -13.37 -2.25
C VAL A 51 2.22 -14.07 -3.60
N ASP A 52 1.04 -14.31 -4.17
CA ASP A 52 0.90 -14.92 -5.50
C ASP A 52 1.59 -14.04 -6.56
N LEU A 53 1.35 -12.72 -6.55
CA LEU A 53 2.00 -11.78 -7.48
C LEU A 53 3.52 -11.71 -7.29
N MET A 54 4.01 -11.71 -6.06
CA MET A 54 5.45 -11.71 -5.79
C MET A 54 6.13 -12.94 -6.39
N LYS A 55 5.53 -14.13 -6.21
CA LYS A 55 6.04 -15.39 -6.77
C LYS A 55 5.99 -15.43 -8.30
N GLU A 56 5.00 -14.77 -8.91
CA GLU A 56 4.91 -14.65 -10.37
C GLU A 56 5.96 -13.69 -10.94
N VAL A 57 6.22 -12.58 -10.24
CA VAL A 57 7.13 -11.52 -10.71
C VAL A 57 8.60 -11.86 -10.46
N GLU A 58 8.93 -12.40 -9.28
CA GLU A 58 10.30 -12.72 -8.86
C GLU A 58 11.15 -13.44 -9.93
N PRO A 59 10.72 -14.55 -10.55
CA PRO A 59 11.52 -15.27 -11.54
C PRO A 59 11.63 -14.54 -12.90
N LEU A 60 10.90 -13.45 -13.13
CA LEU A 60 10.96 -12.65 -14.35
C LEU A 60 12.04 -11.56 -14.29
N LEU A 61 12.68 -11.38 -13.13
CA LEU A 61 13.65 -10.32 -12.90
C LEU A 61 15.07 -10.81 -13.20
N GLU A 62 15.78 -10.06 -14.02
CA GLU A 62 17.23 -10.21 -14.17
C GLU A 62 17.94 -9.87 -12.85
N PRO A 63 19.12 -10.43 -12.55
CA PRO A 63 19.75 -10.28 -11.23
C PRO A 63 19.96 -8.84 -10.76
N ASP A 64 20.29 -7.91 -11.66
CA ASP A 64 20.49 -6.49 -11.34
C ASP A 64 19.17 -5.72 -11.13
N VAL A 65 18.08 -6.20 -11.71
CA VAL A 65 16.72 -5.69 -11.51
C VAL A 65 16.11 -6.27 -10.24
N TYR A 66 16.36 -7.55 -9.97
CA TYR A 66 15.90 -8.26 -8.77
C TYR A 66 16.30 -7.51 -7.49
N GLU A 67 17.57 -7.14 -7.37
CA GLU A 67 18.07 -6.45 -6.17
C GLU A 67 17.37 -5.10 -5.96
N LYS A 68 17.21 -4.33 -7.05
CA LYS A 68 16.54 -3.02 -7.00
C LYS A 68 15.06 -3.13 -6.67
N VAL A 69 14.37 -4.12 -7.22
CA VAL A 69 12.96 -4.37 -6.90
C VAL A 69 12.82 -4.83 -5.45
N THR A 70 13.73 -5.66 -4.97
CA THR A 70 13.75 -6.11 -3.56
C THR A 70 13.94 -4.92 -2.62
N GLU A 71 14.94 -4.06 -2.88
CA GLU A 71 15.17 -2.83 -2.10
C GLU A 71 13.93 -1.93 -2.11
N LEU A 72 13.31 -1.72 -3.28
CA LEU A 72 12.11 -0.92 -3.44
C LEU A 72 10.91 -1.47 -2.64
N LEU A 73 10.67 -2.78 -2.69
CA LEU A 73 9.61 -3.43 -1.91
C LEU A 73 9.85 -3.31 -0.40
N CYS A 74 11.11 -3.43 0.04
CA CYS A 74 11.50 -3.21 1.43
C CYS A 74 11.23 -1.77 1.88
N GLU A 75 11.63 -0.77 1.10
CA GLU A 75 11.39 0.65 1.41
C GLU A 75 9.90 0.99 1.45
N ILE A 76 9.10 0.48 0.49
CA ILE A 76 7.64 0.65 0.50
C ILE A 76 7.02 0.02 1.76
N THR A 77 7.41 -1.21 2.08
CA THR A 77 6.90 -1.92 3.27
C THR A 77 7.25 -1.18 4.56
N SER A 78 8.50 -0.71 4.67
CA SER A 78 8.97 0.10 5.79
C SER A 78 8.15 1.39 5.92
N TYR A 79 7.95 2.11 4.81
CA TYR A 79 7.15 3.33 4.76
C TYR A 79 5.70 3.10 5.19
N ASP A 80 5.07 2.01 4.75
CA ASP A 80 3.70 1.65 5.11
C ASP A 80 3.59 1.33 6.62
N MET A 81 4.55 0.58 7.17
CA MET A 81 4.63 0.31 8.61
C MET A 81 4.80 1.59 9.43
N MET A 82 5.72 2.47 9.02
CA MET A 82 5.95 3.77 9.66
C MET A 82 4.69 4.65 9.60
N SER A 83 4.01 4.67 8.46
CA SER A 83 2.76 5.42 8.27
C SER A 83 1.65 4.89 9.17
N ALA A 84 1.49 3.57 9.27
CA ALA A 84 0.53 2.94 10.16
C ALA A 84 0.81 3.29 11.64
N PHE A 85 2.07 3.23 12.07
CA PHE A 85 2.45 3.63 13.43
C PHE A 85 2.20 5.12 13.70
N HIS A 86 2.51 5.99 12.74
CA HIS A 86 2.28 7.42 12.86
C HIS A 86 0.79 7.75 12.99
N LEU A 87 -0.07 7.12 12.19
CA LEU A 87 -1.53 7.27 12.25
C LEU A 87 -2.08 6.76 13.58
N ALA A 88 -1.66 5.57 14.02
CA ALA A 88 -2.08 5.00 15.31
C ALA A 88 -1.65 5.87 16.50
N SER A 89 -0.46 6.48 16.44
CA SER A 89 0.02 7.44 17.45
C SER A 89 -0.85 8.69 17.52
N LYS A 90 -1.21 9.27 16.37
CA LYS A 90 -2.10 10.44 16.30
C LYS A 90 -3.50 10.15 16.83
N ALA A 91 -4.07 8.99 16.50
CA ALA A 91 -5.39 8.60 17.01
C ALA A 91 -5.41 8.50 18.55
N ARG A 92 -4.34 7.95 19.15
CA ARG A 92 -4.20 7.91 20.62
C ARG A 92 -4.03 9.30 21.23
N ALA A 93 -3.25 10.17 20.61
CA ALA A 93 -3.05 11.54 21.09
C ALA A 93 -4.36 12.35 21.09
N GLY A 94 -5.21 12.18 20.07
CA GLY A 94 -6.54 12.79 19.98
C GLY A 94 -7.50 12.32 21.09
N HIS A 95 -7.48 11.03 21.43
CA HIS A 95 -8.33 10.50 22.49
C HIS A 95 -7.95 11.04 23.90
N VAL A 96 -6.67 11.29 24.14
CA VAL A 96 -6.18 11.81 25.43
C VAL A 96 -6.56 13.29 25.64
N ILE A 97 -6.63 14.11 24.59
CA ILE A 97 -7.07 15.51 24.71
C ILE A 97 -8.58 15.63 24.94
N ASP A 98 -9.41 14.80 24.31
CA ASP A 98 -10.86 14.79 24.57
C ASP A 98 -11.17 14.35 26.01
N SER A 99 -10.49 13.32 26.53
CA SER A 99 -10.66 12.85 27.92
C SER A 99 -10.29 13.88 29.00
N LYS A 100 -9.47 14.90 28.68
CA LYS A 100 -9.07 15.96 29.63
C LYS A 100 -9.98 17.17 29.62
N THR A 101 -10.91 17.26 28.66
CA THR A 101 -11.83 18.40 28.51
C THR A 101 -13.19 18.12 29.16
N GLU A 102 -13.45 16.88 29.57
CA GLU A 102 -14.68 16.44 30.27
C GLU A 102 -14.51 16.25 31.79
N SER A 103 -13.46 16.83 32.42
CA SER A 103 -13.23 16.77 33.88
C SER A 103 -13.22 18.14 34.54
#